data_AF-A0AAT9HHB5-F1
#
_entry.id   AF-A0AAT9HHB5-F1
#
_cell.length_a   1.000
_cell.length_b   1.000
_cell.length_c   1.000
_cell.angle_alpha   90.00
_cell.angle_beta   90.00
_cell.angle_gamma   90.00
#
_symmetry.space_group_name_H-M   'P 1'
#
loop_
_entity.id
_entity.type
_entity.pdbx_description
1 polymer ?
#
loop_
_entity_poly.entity_id
_entity_poly.type
_entity_poly.pdbx_seq_one_letter_code
_entity_poly.pdbx_strand_id
1 'polypeptide(L)'
;MADDQKLLGYLKRVTADLAQTRRRLQEYEAREQDPIAIVAMSCRYPGGVTSPEELWRLVADGVDAVGPFPADRGWNMDSVEGLDFARQGGFIDGAAEFDPAFFGISPREAVAMDPQQRLMLELSWEALERAGIPADKVRGGQVAVFAGSGFQDYGDLLNAALEAAGPFMGTAAVAAVIAGRVSYTLGLEGPR
;
A
#
# COMPACT_ATOMS: atom_id res chain seq x y z
N MET A 1 -17.34 13.39 65.55
CA MET A 1 -16.02 14.09 65.48
C MET A 1 -14.95 13.21 64.84
N ALA A 2 -14.37 12.21 65.52
CA ALA A 2 -13.30 11.37 64.93
C ALA A 2 -13.80 10.43 63.80
N ASP A 3 -15.06 9.99 63.91
CA ASP A 3 -15.70 9.09 62.94
C ASP A 3 -16.09 9.81 61.65
N ASP A 4 -16.62 11.05 61.75
CA ASP A 4 -16.96 11.89 60.60
C ASP A 4 -15.73 12.26 59.75
N GLN A 5 -14.60 12.51 60.40
CA GLN A 5 -13.35 12.85 59.74
C GLN A 5 -12.76 11.66 58.96
N LYS A 6 -12.95 10.45 59.50
CA LYS A 6 -12.59 9.18 58.84
C LYS A 6 -13.53 8.88 57.67
N LEU A 7 -14.82 9.14 57.84
CA LEU A 7 -15.83 9.00 56.79
C LEU A 7 -15.55 9.95 55.62
N LEU A 8 -15.24 11.22 55.91
CA LEU A 8 -14.82 12.22 54.92
C LEU A 8 -13.55 11.83 54.17
N GLY A 9 -12.56 11.25 54.88
CA GLY A 9 -11.36 10.71 54.26
C GLY A 9 -11.65 9.57 53.28
N TYR A 10 -12.53 8.63 53.68
CA TYR A 10 -13.00 7.55 52.82
C TYR A 10 -13.76 8.08 51.60
N LEU A 11 -14.68 9.03 51.79
CA LEU A 11 -15.47 9.60 50.70
C LEU A 11 -14.59 10.31 49.67
N LYS A 12 -13.59 11.07 50.12
CA LYS A 12 -12.60 11.72 49.24
C LYS A 12 -11.80 10.70 48.42
N ARG A 13 -11.40 9.59 49.04
CA ARG A 13 -10.66 8.52 48.34
C ARG A 13 -11.54 7.84 47.30
N VAL A 14 -12.76 7.44 47.66
CA VAL A 14 -13.69 6.76 46.75
C VAL A 14 -14.09 7.65 45.58
N THR A 15 -14.31 8.95 45.81
CA THR A 15 -14.62 9.91 44.73
C THR A 15 -13.43 10.15 43.81
N ALA A 16 -12.21 10.20 44.34
CA ALA A 16 -10.99 10.30 43.54
C ALA A 16 -10.77 9.04 42.69
N ASP A 17 -10.90 7.85 43.28
CA ASP A 17 -10.75 6.57 42.59
C ASP A 17 -11.82 6.40 41.49
N LEU A 18 -13.07 6.80 41.76
CA LEU A 18 -14.16 6.80 40.77
C LEU A 18 -13.86 7.77 39.61
N ALA A 19 -13.38 8.99 39.92
CA ALA A 19 -13.03 9.97 38.89
C ALA A 19 -11.83 9.51 38.04
N GLN A 20 -10.86 8.80 38.64
CA GLN A 20 -9.76 8.20 37.90
C GLN A 20 -10.23 7.05 37.00
N THR A 21 -11.12 6.20 37.52
CA THR A 21 -11.67 5.06 36.77
C THR A 21 -12.50 5.53 35.58
N ARG A 22 -13.35 6.55 35.77
CA ARG A 22 -14.13 7.17 34.70
C ARG A 22 -13.25 7.80 33.63
N ARG A 23 -12.17 8.50 34.02
CA ARG A 23 -11.21 9.06 33.06
C ARG A 23 -10.53 7.98 32.22
N ARG A 24 -10.09 6.89 32.86
CA ARG A 24 -9.51 5.75 32.14
C ARG A 24 -10.51 5.13 31.16
N LEU A 25 -11.76 4.94 31.57
CA LEU A 25 -12.80 4.42 30.69
C LEU A 25 -13.01 5.34 29.49
N GLN A 26 -13.13 6.65 29.73
CA GLN A 26 -13.26 7.65 28.66
C GLN A 26 -12.05 7.66 27.71
N GLU A 27 -10.82 7.53 28.23
CA GLU A 27 -9.61 7.43 27.41
C GLU A 27 -9.59 6.14 26.56
N TYR A 28 -10.06 5.02 27.11
CA TYR A 28 -10.18 3.77 26.37
C TYR A 28 -11.24 3.86 25.27
N GLU A 29 -12.43 4.34 25.61
CA GLU A 29 -13.53 4.55 24.65
C GLU A 29 -13.12 5.55 23.56
N ALA A 30 -12.42 6.62 23.92
CA ALA A 30 -11.90 7.59 22.96
C ALA A 30 -10.83 7.00 22.03
N ARG A 31 -9.96 6.11 22.53
CA ARG A 31 -8.98 5.40 21.69
C ARG A 31 -9.63 4.43 20.72
N GLU A 32 -10.68 3.73 21.14
CA GLU A 32 -11.43 2.82 20.28
C GLU A 32 -12.19 3.57 19.17
N GLN A 33 -12.58 4.81 19.45
CA GLN A 33 -13.28 5.69 18.53
C GLN A 33 -12.38 6.72 17.84
N ASP A 34 -11.04 6.60 17.95
CA ASP A 34 -10.11 7.58 17.42
C ASP A 34 -10.14 7.57 15.89
N PRO A 35 -10.56 8.65 15.22
CA PRO A 35 -10.67 8.67 13.76
C PRO A 35 -9.31 8.56 13.09
N ILE A 36 -9.21 7.71 12.06
CA ILE A 36 -7.99 7.58 11.26
C ILE A 36 -7.98 8.64 10.16
N ALA A 37 -6.99 9.54 10.20
CA ALA A 37 -6.80 10.53 9.15
C ALA A 37 -6.09 9.93 7.93
N ILE A 38 -6.67 10.11 6.75
CA ILE A 38 -5.98 9.88 5.48
C ILE A 38 -5.16 11.13 5.17
N VAL A 39 -3.86 11.08 5.41
CA VAL A 39 -2.96 12.24 5.29
C VAL A 39 -2.42 12.45 3.87
N ALA A 40 -2.37 11.40 3.06
CA ALA A 40 -1.96 11.45 1.65
C ALA A 40 -2.43 10.22 0.88
N MET A 41 -2.40 10.31 -0.44
CA MET A 41 -2.73 9.24 -1.39
C MET A 41 -1.86 9.37 -2.64
N SER A 42 -1.58 8.25 -3.29
CA SER A 42 -0.94 8.15 -4.62
C SER A 42 -1.66 7.03 -5.39
N CYS A 43 -1.64 7.09 -6.72
CA CYS A 43 -2.30 6.06 -7.52
C CYS A 43 -1.77 5.95 -8.95
N ARG A 44 -1.97 4.78 -9.55
CA ARG A 44 -1.91 4.55 -11.01
C ARG A 44 -3.24 3.94 -11.46
N TYR A 45 -3.85 4.53 -12.49
CA TYR A 45 -5.10 4.04 -13.07
C TYR A 45 -5.07 4.16 -14.60
N PRO A 46 -5.99 3.48 -15.32
CA PRO A 46 -6.12 3.63 -16.76
C PRO A 46 -6.38 5.06 -17.22
N GLY A 47 -6.06 5.35 -18.48
CA GLY A 47 -6.24 6.67 -19.08
C GLY A 47 -5.13 7.67 -18.70
N GLY A 48 -3.91 7.18 -18.48
CA GLY A 48 -2.75 8.01 -18.13
C GLY A 48 -2.79 8.62 -16.73
N VAL A 49 -3.61 8.10 -15.82
CA VAL A 49 -3.75 8.66 -14.47
C VAL A 49 -2.59 8.24 -13.58
N THR A 50 -1.81 9.23 -13.14
CA THR A 50 -0.66 9.05 -12.26
C THR A 50 -0.78 9.74 -10.90
N SER A 51 -1.88 10.45 -10.65
CA SER A 51 -2.12 11.16 -9.39
C SER A 51 -3.60 11.18 -8.98
N PRO A 52 -3.91 11.37 -7.67
CA PRO A 52 -5.28 11.52 -7.20
C PRO A 52 -6.03 12.69 -7.87
N GLU A 53 -5.33 13.77 -8.22
CA GLU A 53 -5.94 14.92 -8.90
C GLU A 53 -6.31 14.59 -10.34
N GLU A 54 -5.50 13.80 -11.05
CA GLU A 54 -5.83 13.31 -12.39
C GLU A 54 -6.99 12.31 -12.35
N LEU A 55 -7.01 11.42 -11.36
CA LEU A 55 -8.15 10.53 -11.13
C LEU A 55 -9.43 11.33 -10.92
N TRP A 56 -9.37 12.37 -10.08
CA TRP A 56 -10.51 13.24 -9.81
C TRP A 56 -11.03 13.89 -11.10
N ARG A 57 -10.15 14.44 -11.93
CA ARG A 57 -10.55 15.04 -13.23
C ARG A 57 -11.20 14.01 -14.14
N LEU A 58 -10.58 12.84 -14.31
CA LEU A 58 -11.10 11.77 -15.17
C LEU A 58 -12.54 11.39 -14.78
N VAL A 59 -12.77 11.21 -13.48
CA VAL A 59 -14.10 10.86 -12.94
C VAL A 59 -15.08 12.03 -13.05
N ALA A 60 -14.66 13.24 -12.69
CA ALA A 60 -15.52 14.43 -12.72
C ALA A 60 -15.97 14.80 -14.14
N ASP A 61 -15.10 14.58 -15.13
CA ASP A 61 -15.35 14.84 -16.54
C ASP A 61 -16.10 13.68 -17.23
N GLY A 62 -16.33 12.56 -16.52
CA GLY A 62 -17.05 11.39 -17.04
C GLY A 62 -16.31 10.67 -18.17
N VAL A 63 -14.97 10.70 -18.16
CA VAL A 63 -14.13 10.11 -19.21
C VAL A 63 -14.06 8.60 -19.04
N ASP A 64 -14.35 7.86 -20.12
CA ASP A 64 -14.14 6.41 -20.20
C ASP A 64 -12.69 6.11 -20.60
N ALA A 65 -11.98 5.40 -19.74
CA ALA A 65 -10.58 5.03 -19.92
C ALA A 65 -10.38 3.62 -20.52
N VAL A 66 -11.45 2.98 -20.97
CA VAL A 66 -11.37 1.68 -21.66
C VAL A 66 -10.76 1.87 -23.05
N GLY A 67 -9.70 1.10 -23.32
CA GLY A 67 -8.94 1.17 -24.57
C GLY A 67 -8.64 -0.20 -25.16
N PRO A 68 -8.02 -0.25 -26.35
CA PRO A 68 -7.53 -1.49 -26.93
C PRO A 68 -6.46 -2.13 -26.03
N PHE A 69 -6.21 -3.42 -26.26
CA PHE A 69 -5.12 -4.11 -25.55
C PHE A 69 -3.76 -3.49 -25.90
N PRO A 70 -2.86 -3.36 -24.92
CA PRO A 70 -1.55 -2.77 -25.13
C PRO A 70 -0.66 -3.69 -25.96
N ALA A 71 0.10 -3.11 -26.90
CA ALA A 71 0.95 -3.84 -27.84
C ALA A 71 2.35 -4.19 -27.28
N ASP A 72 2.68 -3.68 -26.10
CA ASP A 72 4.00 -3.79 -25.47
C ASP A 72 4.13 -4.94 -24.46
N ARG A 73 3.05 -5.72 -24.25
CA ARG A 73 3.02 -6.83 -23.27
C ARG A 73 3.41 -8.20 -23.84
N GLY A 74 3.75 -8.26 -25.12
CA GLY A 74 4.12 -9.52 -25.79
C GLY A 74 2.99 -10.54 -25.89
N TRP A 75 1.73 -10.10 -25.75
CA TRP A 75 0.57 -10.96 -25.83
C TRP A 75 0.36 -11.48 -27.26
N ASN A 76 0.22 -12.79 -27.39
CA ASN A 76 -0.13 -13.41 -28.67
C ASN A 76 -1.64 -13.26 -28.90
N MET A 77 -2.03 -12.22 -29.64
CA MET A 77 -3.44 -11.97 -29.95
C MET A 77 -4.01 -12.95 -30.99
N ASP A 78 -3.16 -13.65 -31.73
CA ASP A 78 -3.57 -14.66 -32.72
C ASP A 78 -4.07 -15.94 -32.04
N SER A 79 -3.54 -16.27 -30.84
CA SER A 79 -3.97 -17.46 -30.07
C SER A 79 -5.39 -17.35 -29.51
N VAL A 80 -5.95 -16.13 -29.52
CA VAL A 80 -7.29 -15.80 -29.04
C VAL A 80 -8.20 -15.37 -30.20
N GLU A 81 -7.75 -15.48 -31.45
CA GLU A 81 -8.63 -15.33 -32.61
C GLU A 81 -9.72 -16.42 -32.62
N GLY A 82 -10.98 -15.99 -32.76
CA GLY A 82 -12.15 -16.88 -32.76
C GLY A 82 -12.79 -17.12 -31.39
N LEU A 83 -12.21 -16.63 -30.30
CA LEU A 83 -12.88 -16.58 -28.99
C LEU A 83 -13.77 -15.33 -28.90
N ASP A 84 -14.98 -15.50 -28.38
CA ASP A 84 -15.95 -14.41 -28.17
C ASP A 84 -15.68 -13.74 -26.81
N PHE A 85 -14.76 -12.78 -26.78
CA PHE A 85 -14.44 -11.98 -25.59
C PHE A 85 -14.13 -10.52 -25.98
N ALA A 86 -14.30 -9.61 -25.02
CA ALA A 86 -14.02 -8.19 -25.21
C ALA A 86 -12.52 -7.94 -25.45
N ARG A 87 -12.19 -7.25 -26.56
CA ARG A 87 -10.80 -6.88 -26.93
C ARG A 87 -10.39 -5.49 -26.44
N GLN A 88 -11.07 -5.02 -25.40
CA GLN A 88 -10.84 -3.72 -24.78
C GLN A 88 -10.88 -3.86 -23.26
N GLY A 89 -10.15 -3.00 -22.57
CA GLY A 89 -10.08 -2.98 -21.11
C GLY A 89 -9.39 -1.73 -20.59
N GLY A 90 -9.38 -1.59 -19.26
CA GLY A 90 -8.61 -0.54 -18.59
C GLY A 90 -7.19 -1.03 -18.33
N PHE A 91 -6.20 -0.37 -18.93
CA PHE A 91 -4.79 -0.71 -18.78
C PHE A 91 -4.01 0.45 -18.18
N ILE A 92 -3.08 0.15 -17.27
CA ILE A 92 -2.11 1.12 -16.76
C ILE A 92 -1.02 1.33 -17.83
N ASP A 93 -0.76 2.59 -18.13
CA ASP A 93 0.32 3.02 -19.02
C ASP A 93 1.68 2.85 -18.32
N GLY A 94 2.71 2.47 -19.06
CA GLY A 94 4.05 2.32 -18.51
C GLY A 94 4.15 1.25 -17.41
N ALA A 95 3.28 0.24 -17.39
CA ALA A 95 3.27 -0.78 -16.33
C ALA A 95 4.61 -1.56 -16.21
N ALA A 96 5.45 -1.55 -17.24
CA ALA A 96 6.78 -2.14 -17.22
C ALA A 96 7.88 -1.16 -16.76
N GLU A 97 7.59 0.13 -16.70
CA GLU A 97 8.52 1.18 -16.29
C GLU A 97 8.78 1.13 -14.78
N PHE A 98 10.02 1.40 -14.38
CA PHE A 98 10.45 1.40 -12.99
C PHE A 98 11.84 2.04 -12.89
N ASP A 99 12.11 2.82 -11.83
CA ASP A 99 13.46 3.28 -11.49
C ASP A 99 14.11 2.36 -10.43
N PRO A 100 14.81 1.28 -10.84
CA PRO A 100 15.40 0.36 -9.88
C PRO A 100 16.59 0.96 -9.12
N ALA A 101 17.33 1.89 -9.73
CA ALA A 101 18.51 2.48 -9.12
C ALA A 101 18.13 3.33 -7.90
N PHE A 102 17.02 4.06 -8.00
CA PHE A 102 16.46 4.83 -6.89
C PHE A 102 16.19 3.99 -5.64
N PHE A 103 15.63 2.79 -5.83
CA PHE A 103 15.32 1.86 -4.74
C PHE A 103 16.48 0.93 -4.35
N GLY A 104 17.67 1.11 -4.94
CA GLY A 104 18.83 0.25 -4.68
C GLY A 104 18.68 -1.18 -5.20
N ILE A 105 17.83 -1.38 -6.22
CA ILE A 105 17.52 -2.68 -6.82
C ILE A 105 18.37 -2.86 -8.08
N SER A 106 18.92 -4.06 -8.26
CA SER A 106 19.72 -4.35 -9.46
C SER A 106 18.83 -4.47 -10.71
N PRO A 107 19.29 -4.10 -11.92
CA PRO A 107 18.51 -4.27 -13.14
C PRO A 107 18.01 -5.71 -13.35
N ARG A 108 18.83 -6.70 -12.96
CA ARG A 108 18.49 -8.12 -13.06
C ARG A 108 17.35 -8.51 -12.13
N GLU A 109 17.34 -7.98 -10.91
CA GLU A 109 16.23 -8.18 -9.98
C GLU A 109 14.97 -7.46 -10.46
N ALA A 110 15.10 -6.22 -10.93
CA ALA A 110 13.98 -5.41 -11.41
C ALA A 110 13.19 -6.06 -12.55
N VAL A 111 13.87 -6.69 -13.52
CA VAL A 111 13.23 -7.45 -14.61
C VAL A 111 12.43 -8.64 -14.08
N ALA A 112 12.92 -9.28 -13.03
CA ALA A 112 12.23 -10.43 -12.42
C ALA A 112 11.09 -10.01 -11.48
N MET A 113 11.03 -8.76 -11.02
CA MET A 113 9.99 -8.29 -10.11
C MET A 113 8.63 -8.16 -10.81
N ASP A 114 7.59 -8.69 -10.17
CA ASP A 114 6.21 -8.42 -10.56
C ASP A 114 5.97 -6.89 -10.66
N PRO A 115 5.39 -6.38 -11.76
CA PRO A 115 4.98 -4.99 -11.90
C PRO A 115 4.22 -4.42 -10.68
N GLN A 116 3.41 -5.24 -10.00
CA GLN A 116 2.68 -4.84 -8.80
C GLN A 116 3.62 -4.49 -7.64
N GLN A 117 4.76 -5.18 -7.49
CA GLN A 117 5.76 -4.84 -6.48
C GLN A 117 6.46 -3.51 -6.82
N ARG A 118 6.78 -3.31 -8.11
CA ARG A 118 7.42 -2.08 -8.62
C ARG A 118 6.53 -0.86 -8.40
N LEU A 119 5.28 -0.95 -8.85
CA LEU A 119 4.28 0.10 -8.65
C LEU A 119 4.05 0.40 -7.17
N MET A 120 3.97 -0.63 -6.31
CA MET A 120 3.75 -0.39 -4.88
C MET A 120 4.92 0.37 -4.23
N LEU A 121 6.17 0.16 -4.68
CA LEU A 121 7.32 0.91 -4.18
C LEU A 121 7.24 2.39 -4.56
N GLU A 122 6.97 2.69 -5.82
CA GLU A 122 6.82 4.07 -6.31
C GLU A 122 5.65 4.77 -5.63
N LEU A 123 4.49 4.12 -5.58
CA LEU A 123 3.29 4.68 -4.96
C LEU A 123 3.49 4.94 -3.46
N SER A 124 4.15 4.03 -2.74
CA SER A 124 4.44 4.22 -1.32
C SER A 124 5.38 5.42 -1.10
N TRP A 125 6.37 5.59 -1.98
CA TRP A 125 7.27 6.75 -1.94
C TRP A 125 6.52 8.05 -2.19
N GLU A 126 5.73 8.12 -3.27
CA GLU A 126 4.94 9.29 -3.63
C GLU A 126 3.94 9.67 -2.53
N ALA A 127 3.30 8.69 -1.88
CA ALA A 127 2.39 8.94 -0.79
C ALA A 127 3.11 9.62 0.41
N LEU A 128 4.33 9.21 0.73
CA LEU A 128 5.15 9.85 1.77
C LEU A 128 5.52 11.29 1.38
N GLU A 129 5.96 11.51 0.14
CA GLU A 129 6.31 12.85 -0.35
C GLU A 129 5.10 13.79 -0.30
N ARG A 130 3.93 13.32 -0.72
CA ARG A 130 2.69 14.10 -0.68
C ARG A 130 2.20 14.37 0.73
N ALA A 131 2.49 13.48 1.68
CA ALA A 131 2.25 13.72 3.10
C ALA A 131 3.22 14.76 3.69
N GLY A 132 4.25 15.19 2.93
CA GLY A 132 5.32 16.02 3.44
C GLY A 132 6.21 15.29 4.45
N ILE A 133 6.28 13.95 4.37
CA ILE A 133 7.05 13.09 5.27
C ILE A 133 8.30 12.60 4.54
N PRO A 134 9.49 13.09 4.90
CA PRO A 134 10.74 12.58 4.32
C PRO A 134 10.94 11.08 4.62
N ALA A 135 11.32 10.29 3.62
CA ALA A 135 11.45 8.84 3.77
C ALA A 135 12.52 8.41 4.80
N ASP A 136 13.56 9.22 5.02
CA ASP A 136 14.57 8.98 6.04
C ASP A 136 13.99 9.08 7.48
N LYS A 137 12.87 9.78 7.66
CA LYS A 137 12.21 9.96 8.96
C LYS A 137 11.35 8.79 9.38
N VAL A 138 10.89 7.96 8.44
CA VAL A 138 10.08 6.77 8.74
C VAL A 138 10.92 5.52 8.97
N ARG A 139 12.21 5.58 8.64
CA ARG A 139 13.14 4.46 8.82
C ARG A 139 13.33 4.10 10.29
N GLY A 140 13.17 2.83 10.64
CA GLY A 140 13.13 2.31 12.01
C GLY A 140 11.85 2.68 12.78
N GLY A 141 10.89 3.34 12.12
CA GLY A 141 9.63 3.76 12.72
C GLY A 141 8.60 2.64 12.78
N GLN A 142 7.65 2.77 13.71
CA GLN A 142 6.52 1.85 13.88
C GLN A 142 5.43 2.08 12.82
N VAL A 143 5.77 1.82 11.56
CA VAL A 143 4.87 1.97 10.41
C VAL A 143 4.57 0.59 9.85
N ALA A 144 3.29 0.20 9.85
CA ALA A 144 2.84 -1.02 9.19
C ALA A 144 2.48 -0.74 7.73
N VAL A 145 2.77 -1.74 6.88
CA VAL A 145 2.34 -1.76 5.48
C VAL A 145 1.28 -2.83 5.33
N PHE A 146 0.09 -2.43 4.89
CA PHE A 146 -1.01 -3.32 4.58
C PHE A 146 -1.26 -3.24 3.06
N ALA A 147 -1.08 -4.36 2.36
CA ALA A 147 -1.27 -4.43 0.91
C ALA A 147 -2.29 -5.52 0.56
N GLY A 148 -3.32 -5.14 -0.19
CA GLY A 148 -4.20 -6.09 -0.87
C GLY A 148 -3.62 -6.41 -2.24
N SER A 149 -3.51 -7.69 -2.58
CA SER A 149 -3.05 -8.13 -3.89
C SER A 149 -3.86 -9.33 -4.37
N GLY A 150 -4.11 -9.37 -5.66
CA GLY A 150 -4.88 -10.41 -6.34
C GLY A 150 -3.97 -11.41 -7.05
N PHE A 151 -4.42 -11.89 -8.21
CA PHE A 151 -3.69 -12.85 -9.03
C PHE A 151 -2.31 -12.31 -9.44
N GLN A 152 -1.28 -13.14 -9.34
CA GLN A 152 0.10 -12.83 -9.74
C GLN A 152 0.49 -13.83 -10.83
N ASP A 153 0.56 -13.40 -12.08
CA ASP A 153 0.86 -14.23 -13.26
C ASP A 153 2.24 -13.96 -13.85
N TYR A 154 2.90 -12.88 -13.41
CA TYR A 154 4.19 -12.48 -13.93
C TYR A 154 5.27 -13.54 -13.71
N GLY A 155 5.20 -14.28 -12.59
CA GLY A 155 6.11 -15.40 -12.32
C GLY A 155 5.97 -16.54 -13.34
N ASP A 156 4.75 -16.84 -13.77
CA ASP A 156 4.48 -17.87 -14.77
C ASP A 156 4.98 -17.44 -16.16
N LEU A 157 4.79 -16.16 -16.51
CA LEU A 157 5.35 -15.56 -17.72
C LEU A 157 6.87 -15.66 -17.75
N LEU A 158 7.52 -15.36 -16.62
CA LEU A 158 8.98 -15.39 -16.48
C LEU A 158 9.53 -16.82 -16.59
N ASN A 159 8.81 -17.81 -16.04
CA ASN A 159 9.13 -19.24 -16.18
C ASN A 159 9.01 -19.71 -17.63
N ALA A 160 7.95 -19.32 -18.34
CA ALA A 160 7.71 -19.69 -19.73
C ALA A 160 8.77 -19.10 -20.67
N ALA A 161 9.31 -17.92 -20.34
CA ALA A 161 10.36 -17.26 -21.12
C ALA A 161 11.75 -17.91 -21.01
N LEU A 162 11.97 -18.91 -20.13
CA LEU A 162 13.26 -19.62 -19.92
C LEU A 162 14.49 -18.73 -19.58
N GLU A 163 14.32 -17.41 -19.43
CA GLU A 163 15.42 -16.45 -19.27
C GLU A 163 15.74 -16.09 -17.80
N ALA A 164 14.88 -16.45 -16.84
CA ALA A 164 15.03 -15.98 -15.45
C ALA A 164 15.15 -17.08 -14.39
N ALA A 165 15.76 -18.22 -14.71
CA ALA A 165 16.15 -19.22 -13.70
C ALA A 165 17.27 -18.66 -12.79
N GLY A 166 16.90 -17.81 -11.83
CA GLY A 166 17.82 -17.16 -10.90
C GLY A 166 17.24 -17.05 -9.48
N PRO A 167 18.09 -16.71 -8.49
CA PRO A 167 17.72 -16.69 -7.07
C PRO A 167 16.57 -15.72 -6.71
N PHE A 168 16.19 -14.81 -7.61
CA PHE A 168 15.14 -13.81 -7.41
C PHE A 168 13.72 -14.31 -7.71
N MET A 169 13.54 -15.49 -8.32
CA MET A 169 12.21 -16.02 -8.64
C MET A 169 11.35 -16.32 -7.41
N GLY A 170 11.97 -16.71 -6.29
CA GLY A 170 11.23 -17.03 -5.07
C GLY A 170 10.51 -15.83 -4.44
N THR A 171 10.99 -14.60 -4.68
CA THR A 171 10.38 -13.36 -4.15
C THR A 171 9.71 -12.52 -5.24
N ALA A 172 9.97 -12.83 -6.51
CA ALA A 172 9.50 -12.11 -7.69
C ALA A 172 7.97 -11.94 -7.77
N ALA A 173 7.19 -12.94 -7.35
CA ALA A 173 5.74 -13.01 -7.61
C ALA A 173 4.89 -13.38 -6.37
N VAL A 174 5.45 -13.31 -5.17
CA VAL A 174 4.71 -13.66 -3.94
C VAL A 174 3.99 -12.42 -3.40
N ALA A 175 2.66 -12.48 -3.26
CA ALA A 175 1.85 -11.34 -2.79
C ALA A 175 2.33 -10.76 -1.44
N ALA A 176 2.78 -11.61 -0.50
CA ALA A 176 3.32 -11.17 0.79
C ALA A 176 4.60 -10.32 0.66
N VAL A 177 5.36 -10.48 -0.43
CA VAL A 177 6.57 -9.71 -0.70
C VAL A 177 6.24 -8.27 -1.09
N ILE A 178 5.04 -7.95 -1.57
CA ILE A 178 4.66 -6.56 -1.88
C ILE A 178 4.80 -5.69 -0.62
N ALA A 179 4.10 -6.06 0.46
CA ALA A 179 4.20 -5.32 1.73
C ALA A 179 5.60 -5.44 2.36
N GLY A 180 6.18 -6.64 2.34
CA GLY A 180 7.52 -6.87 2.90
C GLY A 180 8.62 -6.06 2.22
N ARG A 181 8.55 -5.89 0.89
CA ARG A 181 9.53 -5.13 0.11
C ARG A 181 9.41 -3.63 0.37
N VAL A 182 8.20 -3.08 0.45
CA VAL A 182 7.99 -1.69 0.88
C VAL A 182 8.59 -1.46 2.27
N SER A 183 8.27 -2.33 3.24
CA SER A 183 8.84 -2.26 4.58
C SER A 183 10.35 -2.37 4.57
N TYR A 184 10.93 -3.27 3.79
CA TYR A 184 12.38 -3.45 3.69
C TYR A 184 13.07 -2.21 3.08
N THR A 185 12.57 -1.73 1.94
CA THR A 185 13.17 -0.62 1.19
C THR A 185 13.08 0.70 1.97
N LEU A 186 11.93 0.98 2.61
CA LEU A 186 11.74 2.18 3.44
C LEU A 186 12.23 1.98 4.89
N GLY A 187 12.63 0.77 5.26
CA GLY A 187 13.08 0.38 6.61
C GLY A 187 12.01 0.55 7.68
N LEU A 188 10.76 0.14 7.40
CA LEU A 188 9.63 0.25 8.32
C LEU A 188 9.57 -0.97 9.23
N GLU A 189 9.39 -0.73 10.53
CA GLU A 189 9.31 -1.76 11.57
C GLU A 189 7.91 -1.73 12.20
N GLY A 190 6.92 -2.26 11.46
CA GLY A 190 5.53 -2.29 11.92
C GLY A 190 5.36 -2.76 13.37
N PRO A 191 4.29 -2.32 14.06
CA PRO A 191 4.09 -2.61 15.47
C PRO A 191 4.14 -4.12 15.77
N ARG A 192 4.84 -4.46 16.86
CA ARG A 192 4.96 -5.83 17.38
C ARG A 192 3.74 -6.24 18.19
#